data_AF-A0A2V3DUE9-F1
#
_entry.id   AF-A0A2V3DUE9-F1
#
_cell.length_a   1.000
_cell.length_b   1.000
_cell.length_c   1.000
_cell.angle_alpha   90.00
_cell.angle_beta   90.00
_cell.angle_gamma   90.00
#
_symmetry.space_group_name_H-M   'P 1'
#
loop_
_entity.id
_entity.type
_entity.pdbx_description
1 polymer ?
#
loop_
_entity_poly.entity_id
_entity_poly.type
_entity_poly.pdbx_seq_one_letter_code
_entity_poly.pdbx_strand_id
1 'polypeptide(L)'
;MIRPVQIDQAAVVSHLLEGVELTPSDAAAIKGTRDSATLLAKLNELEAPTQAATAVIAKVNSWRDGRSSLRAIDILSPRRPKFVYFDDYDSMPGLVSIPDLVKKRDDEELTRSEQAVVSLLAAAGADLEDFLEPESHEHLVRDSENASNAISEEVFEYWSQNKQLAVKIRLMDKPDTGAVPPLNKAPLLQIRG
;
A
#
# COMPACT_ATOMS: atom_id res chain seq x y z
N MET A 1 -10.52 -9.67 -10.95
CA MET A 1 -11.21 -10.59 -10.01
C MET A 1 -10.37 -10.70 -8.75
N ILE A 2 -10.76 -10.03 -7.65
CA ILE A 2 -9.98 -10.03 -6.40
C ILE A 2 -10.14 -11.40 -5.74
N ARG A 3 -9.05 -12.15 -5.57
CA ARG A 3 -9.10 -13.43 -4.84
C ARG A 3 -9.46 -13.14 -3.37
N PRO A 4 -10.48 -13.80 -2.80
CA PRO A 4 -10.82 -13.61 -1.39
C PRO A 4 -9.66 -14.09 -0.51
N VAL A 5 -9.37 -13.32 0.55
CA VAL A 5 -8.39 -13.71 1.58
C VAL A 5 -8.80 -15.08 2.12
N GLN A 6 -7.96 -16.08 1.90
CA GLN A 6 -8.17 -17.44 2.38
C GLN A 6 -7.82 -17.48 3.86
N ILE A 7 -8.78 -17.82 4.70
CA ILE A 7 -8.60 -17.98 6.14
C ILE A 7 -9.16 -19.33 6.52
N ASP A 8 -8.47 -20.03 7.40
CA ASP A 8 -9.06 -21.20 8.06
C ASP A 8 -10.14 -20.74 9.04
N GLN A 9 -11.38 -20.75 8.53
CA GLN A 9 -12.56 -20.36 9.28
C GLN A 9 -12.81 -21.27 10.49
N ALA A 10 -12.43 -22.55 10.42
CA ALA A 10 -12.59 -23.48 11.53
C ALA A 10 -11.63 -23.15 12.68
N ALA A 11 -10.38 -22.80 12.36
CA ALA A 11 -9.41 -22.34 13.36
C ALA A 11 -9.88 -21.07 14.07
N VAL A 12 -10.51 -20.13 13.34
CA VAL A 12 -11.11 -18.92 13.93
C VAL A 12 -12.22 -19.27 14.91
N VAL A 13 -13.15 -20.17 14.53
CA VAL A 13 -14.24 -20.61 15.42
C VAL A 13 -13.68 -21.30 16.66
N SER A 14 -12.70 -22.20 16.52
CA SER A 14 -12.05 -22.86 17.65
C SER A 14 -11.41 -21.86 18.62
N HIS A 15 -10.70 -20.86 18.10
CA HIS A 15 -10.09 -19.83 18.93
C HIS A 15 -11.12 -18.94 19.66
N LEU A 16 -12.25 -18.64 19.01
CA LEU A 16 -13.35 -17.90 19.66
C LEU A 16 -14.00 -18.70 20.80
N LEU A 17 -14.02 -20.04 20.70
CA LEU A 17 -14.64 -20.93 21.69
C LEU A 17 -13.69 -21.35 22.82
N GLU A 18 -12.39 -21.09 22.70
CA GLU A 18 -11.33 -21.56 23.62
C GLU A 18 -11.51 -21.08 25.09
N GLY A 19 -12.29 -20.02 25.30
CA GLY A 19 -12.65 -19.49 26.62
C GLY A 19 -14.15 -19.47 26.92
N VAL A 20 -14.99 -20.11 26.09
CA VAL A 20 -16.44 -20.14 26.29
C VAL A 20 -16.84 -21.46 26.95
N GLU A 21 -17.32 -21.38 28.18
CA GLU A 21 -17.97 -22.53 28.82
C GLU A 21 -19.32 -22.79 28.15
N LEU A 22 -19.41 -23.90 27.43
CA LEU A 22 -20.62 -24.36 26.75
C LEU A 22 -21.19 -25.58 27.46
N THR A 23 -22.51 -25.67 27.56
CA THR A 23 -23.15 -26.92 27.99
C THR A 23 -22.93 -28.01 26.93
N PRO A 24 -23.02 -29.31 27.27
CA PRO A 24 -22.93 -30.39 26.29
C PRO A 24 -23.95 -30.26 25.14
N SER A 25 -25.12 -29.68 25.42
CA SER A 25 -26.17 -29.41 24.43
C SER A 25 -25.73 -28.32 23.44
N ASP A 26 -25.22 -27.19 23.94
CA ASP A 26 -24.79 -26.06 23.12
C ASP A 26 -23.52 -26.40 22.32
N ALA A 27 -22.60 -27.15 22.94
CA ALA A 27 -21.42 -27.66 22.27
C ALA A 27 -21.79 -28.59 21.10
N ALA A 28 -22.84 -29.41 21.24
CA ALA A 28 -23.36 -30.23 20.16
C ALA A 28 -24.04 -29.40 19.06
N ALA A 29 -24.80 -28.36 19.42
CA ALA A 29 -25.44 -27.45 18.47
C ALA A 29 -24.43 -26.63 17.65
N ILE A 30 -23.29 -26.27 18.25
CA ILE A 30 -22.23 -25.48 17.61
C ILE A 30 -21.23 -26.37 16.85
N LYS A 31 -21.20 -27.69 17.14
CA LYS A 31 -20.34 -28.67 16.48
C LYS A 31 -20.49 -28.64 14.95
N GLY A 32 -19.37 -28.44 14.24
CA GLY A 32 -19.34 -28.36 12.78
C GLY A 32 -19.63 -26.97 12.19
N THR A 33 -19.89 -25.97 13.03
CA THR A 33 -19.94 -24.57 12.60
C THR A 33 -18.54 -24.14 12.20
N ARG A 34 -18.38 -23.79 10.93
CA ARG A 34 -17.09 -23.35 10.40
C ARG A 34 -17.02 -21.84 10.21
N ASP A 35 -18.15 -21.15 10.17
CA ASP A 35 -18.21 -19.72 9.84
C ASP A 35 -18.56 -18.86 11.06
N SER A 36 -17.94 -17.68 11.16
CA SER A 36 -18.10 -16.77 12.30
C SER A 36 -19.50 -16.14 12.37
N ALA A 37 -20.15 -15.90 11.23
CA ALA A 37 -21.52 -15.36 11.23
C ALA A 37 -22.54 -16.42 11.65
N THR A 38 -22.32 -17.67 11.24
CA THR A 38 -23.14 -18.80 11.69
C THR A 38 -22.93 -19.10 13.18
N LEU A 39 -21.71 -18.95 13.69
CA LEU A 39 -21.41 -19.03 15.12
C LEU A 39 -22.14 -17.92 15.90
N LEU A 40 -22.08 -16.68 15.41
CA LEU A 40 -22.78 -15.54 16.02
C LEU A 40 -24.30 -15.79 16.12
N ALA A 41 -24.92 -16.30 15.06
CA ALA A 41 -26.34 -16.63 15.06
C ALA A 41 -26.68 -17.65 16.17
N LYS A 42 -25.91 -18.75 16.26
CA LYS A 42 -26.10 -19.78 17.28
C LYS A 42 -25.84 -19.29 18.71
N LEU A 43 -24.85 -18.43 18.90
CA LEU A 43 -24.55 -17.85 20.22
C LEU A 43 -25.65 -16.87 20.69
N ASN A 44 -26.31 -16.17 19.76
CA ASN A 44 -27.45 -15.30 20.08
C ASN A 44 -28.72 -16.08 20.45
N GLU A 45 -28.83 -17.35 20.05
CA GLU A 45 -29.97 -18.22 20.37
C GLU A 45 -29.85 -18.91 21.74
N LEU A 46 -28.73 -18.74 22.45
CA LEU A 46 -28.54 -19.32 23.79
C LEU A 46 -29.49 -18.67 24.82
N GLU A 47 -30.24 -19.49 25.56
CA GLU A 47 -31.18 -19.00 26.59
C GLU A 47 -30.47 -18.31 27.78
N ALA A 48 -29.22 -18.69 28.07
CA ALA A 48 -28.42 -18.10 29.15
C ALA A 48 -26.93 -17.96 28.72
N PRO A 49 -26.58 -16.93 27.95
CA PRO A 49 -25.21 -16.75 27.49
C PRO A 49 -24.27 -16.42 28.66
N THR A 50 -23.15 -17.14 28.73
CA THR A 50 -22.08 -16.83 29.69
C THR A 50 -21.41 -15.50 29.35
N GLN A 51 -20.73 -14.87 30.32
CA GLN A 51 -19.99 -13.63 30.08
C GLN A 51 -18.97 -13.77 28.93
N ALA A 52 -18.34 -14.95 28.83
CA ALA A 52 -17.43 -15.27 27.72
C ALA A 52 -18.17 -15.33 26.37
N ALA A 53 -19.36 -15.95 26.31
CA ALA A 53 -20.18 -15.97 25.10
C ALA A 53 -20.59 -14.56 24.67
N THR A 54 -21.00 -13.69 25.61
CA THR A 54 -21.34 -12.29 25.33
C THR A 54 -20.14 -11.51 24.80
N ALA A 55 -18.94 -11.74 25.34
CA ALA A 55 -17.72 -11.11 24.85
C ALA A 55 -17.39 -11.54 23.40
N VAL A 56 -17.60 -12.82 23.07
CA VAL A 56 -17.44 -13.32 21.70
C VAL A 56 -18.47 -12.69 20.76
N ILE A 57 -19.74 -12.63 21.16
CA ILE A 57 -20.80 -11.96 20.37
C ILE A 57 -20.43 -10.50 20.08
N ALA A 58 -20.02 -9.74 21.11
CA ALA A 58 -19.61 -8.36 20.95
C ALA A 58 -18.39 -8.22 20.02
N LYS A 59 -17.41 -9.11 20.14
CA LYS A 59 -16.21 -9.14 19.29
C LYS A 59 -16.56 -9.42 17.83
N VAL A 60 -17.43 -10.39 17.55
CA VAL A 60 -17.83 -10.73 16.17
C VAL A 60 -18.72 -9.64 15.58
N ASN A 61 -19.62 -9.03 16.37
CA ASN A 61 -20.42 -7.87 15.94
C ASN A 61 -19.58 -6.63 15.59
N SER A 62 -18.38 -6.51 16.15
CA SER A 62 -17.45 -5.44 15.79
C SER A 62 -16.80 -5.65 14.42
N TRP A 63 -17.01 -6.81 13.77
CA TRP A 63 -16.48 -7.10 12.45
C TRP A 63 -17.51 -6.74 11.39
N ARG A 64 -17.05 -6.30 10.21
CA ARG A 64 -17.95 -6.05 9.07
C ARG A 64 -18.70 -7.33 8.71
N ASP A 65 -20.03 -7.24 8.69
CA ASP A 65 -20.98 -8.35 8.49
C ASP A 65 -20.77 -9.57 9.41
N GLY A 66 -20.09 -9.43 10.55
CA GLY A 66 -19.72 -10.56 11.40
C GLY A 66 -18.75 -11.57 10.74
N ARG A 67 -18.10 -11.18 9.64
CA ARG A 67 -17.24 -12.07 8.83
C ARG A 67 -15.77 -11.92 9.20
N SER A 68 -15.15 -13.02 9.61
CA SER A 68 -13.72 -13.07 9.93
C SER A 68 -12.82 -12.71 8.72
N SER A 69 -13.27 -13.02 7.49
CA SER A 69 -12.56 -12.68 6.25
C SER A 69 -12.45 -11.18 6.02
N LEU A 70 -13.53 -10.44 6.28
CA LEU A 70 -13.52 -8.99 6.20
C LEU A 70 -12.67 -8.38 7.32
N ARG A 71 -12.72 -8.95 8.53
CA ARG A 71 -11.85 -8.50 9.62
C ARG A 71 -10.37 -8.67 9.27
N ALA A 72 -9.99 -9.78 8.66
CA ALA A 72 -8.61 -9.96 8.22
C ALA A 72 -8.22 -8.96 7.13
N ILE A 73 -9.13 -8.66 6.19
CA ILE A 73 -8.89 -7.60 5.20
C ILE A 73 -8.64 -6.26 5.91
N ASP A 74 -9.44 -5.90 6.92
CA ASP A 74 -9.27 -4.64 7.65
C ASP A 74 -7.93 -4.57 8.39
N ILE A 75 -7.40 -5.72 8.84
CA ILE A 75 -6.10 -5.84 9.50
C ILE A 75 -4.94 -5.78 8.48
N LEU A 76 -5.10 -6.45 7.33
CA LEU A 76 -4.05 -6.60 6.32
C LEU A 76 -3.97 -5.40 5.36
N SER A 77 -5.08 -4.72 5.09
CA SER A 77 -5.13 -3.55 4.21
C SER A 77 -4.14 -2.45 4.61
N PRO A 78 -4.05 -2.02 5.89
CA PRO A 78 -3.05 -1.02 6.29
C PRO A 78 -1.61 -1.54 6.30
N ARG A 79 -1.41 -2.86 6.29
CA ARG A 79 -0.08 -3.51 6.31
C ARG A 79 0.38 -3.96 4.93
N ARG A 80 -0.38 -3.63 3.88
CA ARG A 80 -0.08 -4.11 2.54
C ARG A 80 1.20 -3.43 2.04
N PRO A 81 2.26 -4.20 1.71
CA PRO A 81 3.44 -3.63 1.07
C PRO A 81 3.04 -3.02 -0.28
N LYS A 82 3.57 -1.83 -0.55
CA LYS A 82 3.41 -1.15 -1.83
C LYS A 82 4.58 -1.58 -2.72
N PHE A 83 4.27 -2.07 -3.92
CA PHE A 83 5.29 -2.44 -4.91
C PHE A 83 5.17 -1.50 -6.11
N VAL A 84 6.30 -1.09 -6.67
CA VAL A 84 6.34 -0.35 -7.94
C VAL A 84 6.44 -1.38 -9.07
N TYR A 85 5.46 -1.40 -9.97
CA TYR A 85 5.40 -2.35 -11.09
C TYR A 85 5.80 -1.67 -12.41
N PHE A 86 6.94 -2.08 -12.95
CA PHE A 86 7.44 -1.68 -14.27
C PHE A 86 7.16 -2.83 -15.25
N ASP A 87 6.38 -2.59 -16.30
CA ASP A 87 6.22 -3.53 -17.42
C ASP A 87 7.17 -3.11 -18.54
N ASP A 88 7.49 -4.03 -19.46
CA ASP A 88 8.63 -4.00 -20.40
C ASP A 88 8.70 -2.77 -21.35
N TYR A 89 7.79 -1.79 -21.28
CA TYR A 89 7.78 -0.60 -22.13
C TYR A 89 7.32 0.72 -21.46
N ASP A 90 7.47 0.87 -20.14
CA ASP A 90 7.38 2.21 -19.51
C ASP A 90 8.77 2.74 -19.18
N SER A 91 9.45 3.28 -20.19
CA SER A 91 10.68 4.04 -19.97
C SER A 91 10.35 5.25 -19.11
N MET A 92 10.98 5.34 -17.94
CA MET A 92 10.89 6.52 -17.10
C MET A 92 11.33 7.74 -17.93
N PRO A 93 10.51 8.81 -17.99
CA PRO A 93 10.87 9.99 -18.76
C PRO A 93 12.15 10.58 -18.19
N GLY A 94 13.17 10.73 -19.04
CA GLY A 94 14.47 11.26 -18.64
C GLY A 94 14.45 12.76 -18.31
N LEU A 95 13.34 13.46 -18.60
CA LEU A 95 13.14 14.87 -18.28
C LEU A 95 11.65 15.15 -18.08
N VAL A 96 11.30 15.76 -16.95
CA VAL A 96 9.92 16.12 -16.60
C VAL A 96 9.86 17.50 -15.97
N SER A 97 8.71 18.17 -16.07
CA SER A 97 8.44 19.43 -15.38
C SER A 97 7.75 19.14 -14.05
N ILE A 98 8.36 19.56 -12.93
CA ILE A 98 7.76 19.36 -11.59
C ILE A 98 6.39 20.03 -11.47
N PRO A 99 6.18 21.29 -11.91
CA PRO A 99 4.86 21.91 -11.88
C PRO A 99 3.81 21.17 -12.72
N ASP A 100 4.21 20.57 -13.85
CA ASP A 100 3.31 19.77 -14.69
C ASP A 100 2.94 18.45 -14.00
N LEU A 101 3.90 17.80 -13.35
CA LEU A 101 3.65 16.59 -12.56
C LEU A 101 2.72 16.84 -11.38
N VAL A 102 2.91 17.94 -10.64
CA VAL A 102 2.01 18.33 -9.53
C VAL A 102 0.60 18.52 -10.07
N LYS A 103 0.45 19.29 -11.16
CA LYS A 103 -0.84 19.52 -11.78
C LYS A 103 -1.51 18.19 -12.20
N LYS A 104 -0.80 17.35 -12.96
CA LYS A 104 -1.34 16.06 -13.42
C LYS A 104 -1.66 15.11 -12.29
N ARG A 105 -0.89 15.13 -11.19
CA ARG A 105 -1.20 14.33 -10.00
C ARG A 105 -2.53 14.77 -9.40
N ASP A 106 -2.70 16.09 -9.22
CA ASP A 106 -3.89 16.66 -8.59
C ASP A 106 -5.14 16.50 -9.46
N ASP A 107 -4.97 16.50 -10.78
CA ASP A 107 -6.02 16.26 -11.77
C ASP A 107 -6.26 14.74 -12.04
N GLU A 108 -5.52 13.84 -11.38
CA GLU A 108 -5.52 12.37 -11.62
C GLU A 108 -5.20 11.96 -13.08
N GLU A 109 -4.40 12.77 -13.77
CA GLU A 109 -4.02 12.62 -15.19
C GLU A 109 -2.59 12.10 -15.41
N LEU A 110 -1.91 11.63 -14.35
CA LEU A 110 -0.56 11.08 -14.49
C LEU A 110 -0.55 9.88 -15.45
N THR A 111 0.32 9.95 -16.45
CA THR A 111 0.64 8.78 -17.25
C THR A 111 1.36 7.73 -16.40
N ARG A 112 1.37 6.48 -16.85
CA ARG A 112 2.06 5.39 -16.14
C ARG A 112 3.56 5.66 -15.97
N SER A 113 4.20 6.24 -16.98
CA SER A 113 5.62 6.59 -16.94
C SER A 113 5.90 7.77 -15.99
N GLU A 114 4.98 8.72 -15.84
CA GLU A 114 5.08 9.80 -14.84
C GLU A 114 4.80 9.31 -13.42
N GLN A 115 3.85 8.39 -13.24
CA GLN A 115 3.58 7.73 -11.97
C GLN A 115 4.82 6.99 -11.45
N ALA A 116 5.61 6.41 -12.35
CA ALA A 116 6.89 5.78 -12.02
C ALA A 116 7.90 6.79 -11.45
N VAL A 117 7.97 8.02 -12.00
CA VAL A 117 8.82 9.09 -11.45
C VAL A 117 8.38 9.47 -10.04
N VAL A 118 7.08 9.72 -9.84
CA VAL A 118 6.53 10.08 -8.53
C VAL A 118 6.79 8.97 -7.50
N SER A 119 6.64 7.71 -7.91
CA SER A 119 6.88 6.56 -7.02
C SER A 119 8.36 6.41 -6.65
N LEU A 120 9.28 6.74 -7.57
CA LEU A 120 10.72 6.75 -7.30
C LEU A 120 11.07 7.82 -6.27
N LEU A 121 10.54 9.05 -6.42
CA LEU A 121 10.75 10.14 -5.46
C LEU A 121 10.19 9.77 -4.08
N ALA A 122 8.98 9.21 -4.02
CA ALA A 122 8.37 8.77 -2.76
C ALA A 122 9.17 7.64 -2.08
N ALA A 123 9.71 6.68 -2.85
CA ALA A 123 10.61 5.67 -2.31
C ALA A 123 11.92 6.27 -1.78
N ALA A 124 12.32 7.42 -2.34
CA ALA A 124 13.46 8.20 -1.90
C ALA A 124 13.16 9.13 -0.71
N GLY A 125 11.91 9.16 -0.23
CA GLY A 125 11.48 10.07 0.84
C GLY A 125 11.38 11.53 0.42
N ALA A 126 11.24 11.81 -0.88
CA ALA A 126 11.04 13.14 -1.43
C ALA A 126 9.65 13.27 -2.07
N ASP A 127 8.97 14.38 -1.79
CA ASP A 127 7.70 14.76 -2.42
C ASP A 127 7.94 15.73 -3.59
N LEU A 128 6.97 15.90 -4.49
CA LEU A 128 7.13 16.80 -5.65
C LEU A 128 7.26 18.26 -5.22
N GLU A 129 6.55 18.62 -4.15
CA GLU A 129 6.51 19.95 -3.54
C GLU A 129 7.89 20.40 -3.07
N ASP A 130 8.71 19.47 -2.59
CA ASP A 130 10.05 19.74 -2.10
C ASP A 130 10.90 20.42 -3.19
N PHE A 131 10.71 20.03 -4.45
CA PHE A 131 11.44 20.59 -5.59
C PHE A 131 10.93 21.97 -6.04
N LEU A 132 9.81 22.47 -5.50
CA LEU A 132 9.32 23.81 -5.82
C LEU A 132 9.98 24.90 -4.96
N GLU A 133 10.63 24.52 -3.85
CA GLU A 133 11.27 25.46 -2.91
C GLU A 133 12.78 25.63 -3.19
N PRO A 134 13.24 26.83 -3.59
CA PRO A 134 14.65 27.06 -3.96
C PRO A 134 15.67 26.75 -2.86
N GLU A 135 15.31 26.94 -1.60
CA GLU A 135 16.21 26.66 -0.46
C GLU A 135 16.37 25.17 -0.16
N SER A 136 15.43 24.35 -0.63
CA SER A 136 15.41 22.91 -0.41
C SER A 136 16.17 22.15 -1.50
N HIS A 137 16.45 22.79 -2.65
CA HIS A 137 17.02 22.15 -3.84
C HIS A 137 18.34 21.42 -3.61
N GLU A 138 19.31 22.04 -2.92
CA GLU A 138 20.65 21.44 -2.72
C GLU A 138 20.60 20.26 -1.74
N HIS A 139 19.78 20.37 -0.70
CA HIS A 139 19.56 19.30 0.28
C HIS A 139 18.79 18.12 -0.35
N LEU A 140 17.78 18.40 -1.17
CA LEU A 140 16.97 17.38 -1.83
C LEU A 140 17.72 16.65 -2.94
N VAL A 141 18.59 17.33 -3.69
CA VAL A 141 19.47 16.64 -4.65
C VAL A 141 20.36 15.65 -3.92
N ARG A 142 20.94 16.05 -2.78
CA ARG A 142 21.79 15.17 -1.98
C ARG A 142 21.01 14.01 -1.36
N ASP A 143 19.82 14.26 -0.84
CA ASP A 143 18.98 13.25 -0.20
C ASP A 143 18.37 12.30 -1.26
N SER A 144 18.02 12.81 -2.44
CA SER A 144 17.59 12.03 -3.60
C SER A 144 18.72 11.19 -4.20
N GLU A 145 19.96 11.69 -4.22
CA GLU A 145 21.16 10.91 -4.59
C GLU A 145 21.45 9.80 -3.55
N ASN A 146 21.36 10.11 -2.25
CA ASN A 146 21.53 9.12 -1.19
C ASN A 146 20.45 8.05 -1.22
N ALA A 147 19.21 8.44 -1.48
CA ALA A 147 18.10 7.52 -1.54
C ALA A 147 18.06 6.75 -2.86
N SER A 148 18.53 7.32 -3.97
CA SER A 148 18.83 6.60 -5.21
C SER A 148 19.88 5.50 -4.97
N ASN A 149 20.92 5.80 -4.18
CA ASN A 149 21.91 4.79 -3.76
C ASN A 149 21.29 3.71 -2.85
N ALA A 150 20.38 4.08 -1.94
CA ALA A 150 19.68 3.12 -1.06
C ALA A 150 18.68 2.22 -1.83
N ILE A 151 17.91 2.79 -2.75
CA ILE A 151 17.01 2.07 -3.67
C ILE A 151 17.80 1.13 -4.58
N SER A 152 18.99 1.55 -5.03
CA SER A 152 19.89 0.68 -5.78
C SER A 152 20.22 -0.59 -4.99
N GLU A 153 20.52 -0.48 -3.69
CA GLU A 153 20.88 -1.64 -2.85
C GLU A 153 19.72 -2.62 -2.64
N GLU A 154 18.48 -2.13 -2.48
CA GLU A 154 17.29 -2.96 -2.20
C GLU A 154 16.61 -3.52 -3.47
N VAL A 155 16.65 -2.79 -4.60
CA VAL A 155 16.07 -3.23 -5.88
C VAL A 155 17.00 -4.19 -6.64
N PHE A 156 18.33 -4.06 -6.50
CA PHE A 156 19.30 -4.96 -7.15
C PHE A 156 19.42 -6.36 -6.51
N GLU A 157 18.80 -6.60 -5.35
CA GLU A 157 18.62 -7.97 -4.84
C GLU A 157 17.75 -8.82 -5.79
N TYR A 158 16.78 -8.19 -6.47
CA TYR A 158 15.81 -8.89 -7.33
C TYR A 158 16.04 -8.66 -8.83
N TRP A 159 16.94 -7.75 -9.22
CA TRP A 159 17.25 -7.44 -10.61
C TRP A 159 18.44 -8.30 -11.11
N SER A 160 18.19 -9.27 -11.99
CA SER A 160 19.23 -10.17 -12.52
C SER A 160 19.89 -9.70 -13.81
N GLN A 161 19.37 -8.67 -14.48
CA GLN A 161 19.75 -8.37 -15.87
C GLN A 161 20.60 -7.11 -16.09
N ASN A 162 20.68 -6.16 -15.14
CA ASN A 162 21.68 -5.07 -15.19
C ASN A 162 21.88 -4.43 -13.80
N LYS A 163 23.00 -4.72 -13.12
CA LYS A 163 23.35 -4.21 -11.76
C LYS A 163 24.23 -2.96 -11.77
N GLN A 164 24.16 -2.14 -12.83
CA GLN A 164 25.03 -0.97 -13.03
C GLN A 164 24.26 0.33 -13.29
N LEU A 165 22.97 0.40 -12.96
CA LEU A 165 22.20 1.64 -13.14
C LEU A 165 22.48 2.56 -11.95
N ALA A 166 23.18 3.66 -12.19
CA ALA A 166 23.34 4.75 -11.24
C ALA A 166 22.34 5.85 -11.62
N VAL A 167 21.19 5.89 -10.94
CA VAL A 167 20.17 6.90 -11.24
C VAL A 167 20.63 8.25 -10.72
N LYS A 168 20.97 9.16 -11.64
CA LYS A 168 21.31 10.56 -11.34
C LYS A 168 20.12 11.44 -11.57
N ILE A 169 19.72 12.15 -10.51
CA ILE A 169 18.63 13.12 -10.53
C ILE A 169 19.24 14.51 -10.50
N ARG A 170 18.89 15.34 -11.49
CA ARG A 170 19.32 16.74 -11.56
C ARG A 170 18.15 17.67 -11.71
N LEU A 171 18.16 18.75 -10.91
CA LEU A 171 17.21 19.83 -11.05
C LEU A 171 17.73 20.89 -12.02
N MET A 172 16.85 21.42 -12.87
CA MET A 172 17.15 22.54 -13.75
C MET A 172 16.16 23.67 -13.47
N ASP A 173 16.67 24.80 -12.99
CA ASP A 173 15.86 25.97 -12.60
C ASP A 173 15.36 26.78 -13.80
N LYS A 174 15.84 26.44 -15.00
CA LYS A 174 15.49 27.12 -16.24
C LYS A 174 15.27 26.09 -17.35
N PRO A 175 14.21 26.28 -18.16
CA PRO A 175 14.03 25.48 -19.36
C PRO A 175 15.05 25.87 -20.43
N ASP A 176 15.30 24.97 -21.37
CA ASP A 176 16.12 25.26 -22.54
C ASP A 176 15.46 26.34 -23.43
N THR A 177 16.30 27.11 -24.13
CA THR A 177 15.82 28.16 -25.05
C THR A 177 14.94 27.54 -26.14
N GLY A 178 13.67 27.96 -26.21
CA GLY A 178 12.70 27.44 -27.18
C GLY A 178 11.96 26.18 -26.72
N ALA A 179 12.07 25.79 -25.45
CA ALA A 179 11.28 24.69 -24.88
C ALA A 179 9.78 24.88 -25.10
N VAL A 180 9.08 23.80 -25.43
CA VAL A 180 7.62 23.75 -25.60
C VAL A 180 6.97 23.17 -24.34
N PRO A 181 5.67 23.44 -24.09
CA PRO A 181 4.95 22.83 -22.98
C PRO A 181 5.02 21.28 -23.00
N PRO A 182 5.16 20.61 -21.84
CA PRO A 182 5.26 21.20 -20.50
C PRO A 182 6.68 21.59 -20.06
N LEU A 183 7.70 21.26 -20.87
CA LEU A 183 9.12 21.47 -20.54
C LEU A 183 9.56 22.94 -20.52
N ASN A 184 8.68 23.87 -20.88
CA ASN A 184 8.89 25.30 -20.76
C ASN A 184 8.65 25.85 -19.35
N LYS A 185 8.28 25.00 -18.39
CA LYS A 185 8.05 25.36 -16.98
C LYS A 185 9.06 24.66 -16.07
N ALA A 186 9.95 25.44 -15.49
CA ALA A 186 10.86 25.01 -14.43
C ALA A 186 10.14 24.96 -13.07
N PRO A 187 10.67 24.21 -12.09
CA PRO A 187 11.88 23.39 -12.17
C PRO A 187 11.68 22.10 -12.97
N LEU A 188 12.70 21.72 -13.75
CA LEU A 188 12.73 20.47 -14.50
C LEU A 188 13.56 19.43 -13.76
N LEU A 189 13.05 18.20 -13.68
CA LEU A 189 13.75 17.06 -13.12
C LEU A 189 14.31 16.20 -14.26
N GLN A 190 15.62 16.10 -14.34
CA GLN A 190 16.32 15.23 -15.28
C GLN A 190 16.74 13.95 -14.58
N ILE A 191 16.35 12.81 -15.16
CA ILE A 191 16.66 11.47 -14.65
C ILE A 191 17.54 10.76 -15.68
N ARG A 192 18.72 10.29 -15.26
CA ARG A 192 19.65 9.52 -16.11
C ARG A 192 19.98 8.20 -15.45
N GLY A 193 19.90 7.10 -16.20
CA GLY A 193 20.37 5.76 -15.81
C GLY A 193 21.64 5.37 -16.53
#